data_AF-A0A180G260-F1
#
_entry.id   AF-A0A180G260-F1
#
_cell.length_a   1.000
_cell.length_b   1.000
_cell.length_c   1.000
_cell.angle_alpha   90.00
_cell.angle_beta   90.00
_cell.angle_gamma   90.00
#
_symmetry.space_group_name_H-M   'P 1'
#
loop_
_entity.id
_entity.type
_entity.pdbx_description
1 polymer ?
#
loop_
_entity_poly.entity_id
_entity_poly.type
_entity_poly.pdbx_seq_one_letter_code
_entity_poly.pdbx_strand_id
1 'polypeptide(L)'
;MQLNPEFVVNNARQARNQAGKAENERRSGRRATGIAQKGANPKHFDKLSRGIQAFIKFFLGNPSKPQDYPQPPTPSELADQYWVENRSTIILQQLERVCAALSNKPAAEVEYYIGVAEKEIRSNIKLPPFTPAASRGPVKGAKAISFSMKADVEWALA
;
A
#
# COMPACT_ATOMS: atom_id res chain seq x y z
N MET A 1 47.79 -11.87 44.94
CA MET A 1 46.60 -11.31 45.59
C MET A 1 45.40 -11.46 44.65
N GLN A 2 44.49 -12.38 44.93
CA GLN A 2 43.21 -12.46 44.21
C GLN A 2 42.28 -11.39 44.77
N LEU A 3 41.81 -10.48 43.92
CA LEU A 3 40.79 -9.50 44.29
C LEU A 3 39.49 -10.24 44.64
N ASN A 4 38.79 -9.77 45.68
CA ASN A 4 37.53 -10.36 46.11
C ASN A 4 36.56 -10.42 44.90
N PRO A 5 36.00 -11.59 44.55
CA PRO A 5 35.13 -11.75 43.40
C PRO A 5 33.92 -10.79 43.44
N GLU A 6 33.38 -10.48 44.62
CA GLU A 6 32.29 -9.52 44.76
C GLU A 6 32.70 -8.10 44.35
N PHE A 7 33.94 -7.70 44.65
CA PHE A 7 34.48 -6.41 44.27
C PHE A 7 34.63 -6.28 42.74
N VAL A 8 35.10 -7.34 42.09
CA VAL A 8 35.25 -7.39 40.63
C VAL A 8 33.87 -7.33 39.94
N VAL A 9 32.90 -8.09 40.45
CA VAL A 9 31.52 -8.11 39.91
C VAL A 9 30.83 -6.75 40.09
N ASN A 10 30.96 -6.12 41.26
CA ASN A 10 30.36 -4.82 41.53
C ASN A 10 30.98 -3.71 40.66
N ASN A 11 32.29 -3.72 40.48
CA ASN A 11 32.97 -2.76 39.61
C ASN A 11 32.56 -2.94 38.14
N ALA A 12 32.47 -4.19 37.66
CA ALA A 12 31.99 -4.50 36.31
C ALA A 12 30.52 -4.06 36.09
N ARG A 13 29.66 -4.21 37.12
CA ARG A 13 28.26 -3.77 37.07
C ARG A 13 28.16 -2.24 37.04
N GLN A 14 28.98 -1.53 37.82
CA GLN A 14 29.04 -0.07 37.78
C GLN A 14 29.53 0.44 36.42
N ALA A 15 30.57 -0.16 35.85
CA ALA A 15 31.08 0.20 34.53
C ALA A 15 30.02 0.01 33.43
N ARG A 16 29.25 -1.09 33.46
CA ARG A 16 28.13 -1.31 32.52
C ARG A 16 27.02 -0.28 32.69
N ASN A 17 26.67 0.07 33.92
CA ASN A 17 25.65 1.09 34.18
C ASN A 17 26.09 2.48 33.70
N GLN A 18 27.36 2.84 33.89
CA GLN A 18 27.91 4.12 33.39
C GLN A 18 27.96 4.15 31.86
N ALA A 19 28.38 3.06 31.21
CA ALA A 19 28.36 2.95 29.75
C ALA A 19 26.92 3.06 29.19
N GLY A 20 25.95 2.42 29.85
CA GLY A 20 24.53 2.51 29.46
C GLY A 20 23.96 3.93 29.62
N LYS A 21 24.33 4.65 30.68
CA LYS A 21 23.95 6.07 30.87
C LYS A 21 24.54 6.97 29.79
N ALA A 22 25.84 6.82 29.50
CA ALA A 22 26.52 7.61 28.46
C ALA A 22 25.94 7.36 27.05
N GLU A 23 25.57 6.12 26.73
CA GLU A 23 24.92 5.77 25.46
C GLU A 23 23.50 6.36 25.38
N ASN A 24 22.74 6.30 26.47
CA ASN A 24 21.40 6.90 26.53
C ASN A 24 21.44 8.44 26.43
N GLU A 25 22.43 9.09 27.02
CA GLU A 25 22.66 10.53 26.88
C GLU A 25 23.04 10.89 25.45
N ARG A 26 23.93 10.12 24.80
CA ARG A 26 24.25 10.29 23.37
C ARG A 26 23.02 10.09 22.49
N ARG A 27 22.20 9.08 22.77
CA ARG A 27 20.96 8.80 22.02
C ARG A 27 19.92 9.90 22.21
N SER A 28 19.79 10.41 23.43
CA SER A 28 18.89 11.53 23.76
C SER A 28 19.36 12.83 23.13
N GLY A 29 20.67 13.09 23.14
CA GLY A 29 21.30 14.22 22.47
C GLY A 29 21.11 14.18 20.95
N ARG A 30 21.27 13.01 20.31
CA ARG A 30 20.97 12.81 18.87
C ARG A 30 19.49 13.03 18.53
N ARG A 31 18.57 12.63 19.43
CA ARG A 31 17.13 12.89 19.26
C ARG A 31 16.82 14.38 19.39
N ALA A 32 17.37 15.06 20.40
CA ALA A 32 17.17 16.48 20.64
C ALA A 32 17.73 17.34 19.48
N THR A 33 18.93 17.02 18.98
CA THR A 33 19.51 17.68 17.81
C THR A 33 18.71 17.39 16.53
N GLY A 34 18.22 16.16 16.33
CA GLY A 34 17.34 15.83 15.21
C GLY A 34 15.94 16.48 15.25
N ILE A 35 15.50 16.93 16.43
CA ILE A 35 14.26 17.71 16.62
C ILE A 35 14.55 19.20 16.43
N ALA A 36 15.65 19.73 17.00
CA ALA A 36 16.04 21.14 16.89
C ALA A 36 16.48 21.53 15.47
N GLN A 37 17.10 20.62 14.71
CA GLN A 37 17.41 20.85 13.29
C GLN A 37 16.17 20.79 12.38
N LYS A 38 15.04 20.26 12.86
CA LYS A 38 13.75 20.35 12.16
C LYS A 38 13.05 21.63 12.60
N GLY A 39 13.44 22.75 11.99
CA GLY A 39 12.59 23.95 11.99
C GLY A 39 11.16 23.56 11.60
N ALA A 40 10.17 24.23 12.22
CA ALA A 40 8.73 23.99 12.13
C ALA A 40 8.36 23.05 10.97
N ASN A 41 8.22 21.75 11.27
CA ASN A 41 8.00 20.69 10.28
C ASN A 41 6.97 21.18 9.27
N PRO A 42 7.36 21.45 8.02
CA PRO A 42 6.40 21.77 7.00
C PRO A 42 5.37 20.64 6.92
N LYS A 43 4.08 20.95 6.77
CA LYS A 43 2.96 19.97 6.81
C LYS A 43 3.18 18.70 5.95
N HIS A 44 4.05 18.76 4.95
CA HIS A 44 4.50 17.65 4.10
C HIS A 44 5.41 16.60 4.78
N PHE A 45 5.85 16.80 6.02
CA PHE A 45 6.61 15.83 6.81
C PHE A 45 5.75 14.98 7.76
N ASP A 46 4.42 15.16 7.74
CA ASP A 46 3.48 14.25 8.39
C ASP A 46 3.62 12.82 7.81
N LYS A 47 3.44 11.83 8.69
CA LYS A 47 3.38 10.41 8.38
C LYS A 47 2.38 10.11 7.25
N LEU A 48 1.23 10.78 7.21
CA LEU A 48 0.25 10.62 6.13
C LEU A 48 0.83 11.10 4.79
N SER A 49 1.40 12.31 4.76
CA SER A 49 2.04 12.87 3.56
C SER A 49 3.17 11.98 3.04
N ARG A 50 4.00 11.43 3.94
CA ARG A 50 5.04 10.45 3.57
C ARG A 50 4.46 9.14 3.04
N GLY A 51 3.32 8.69 3.59
CA GLY A 51 2.60 7.51 3.12
C GLY A 51 2.07 7.69 1.69
N ILE A 52 1.44 8.83 1.41
CA ILE A 52 0.95 9.19 0.07
C ILE A 52 2.12 9.29 -0.92
N GLN A 53 3.22 9.94 -0.54
CA GLN A 53 4.41 10.02 -1.41
C GLN A 53 5.01 8.64 -1.68
N ALA A 54 5.07 7.75 -0.68
CA ALA A 54 5.57 6.39 -0.86
C ALA A 54 4.65 5.56 -1.76
N PHE A 55 3.33 5.70 -1.59
CA PHE A 55 2.32 5.08 -2.44
C PHE A 55 2.48 5.53 -3.90
N ILE A 56 2.47 6.84 -4.16
CA ILE A 56 2.63 7.38 -5.52
C ILE A 56 3.96 6.94 -6.14
N LYS A 57 5.08 7.02 -5.40
CA LYS A 57 6.38 6.55 -5.91
C LYS A 57 6.37 5.06 -6.25
N PHE A 58 5.68 4.23 -5.48
CA PHE A 58 5.57 2.80 -5.78
C PHE A 58 4.86 2.57 -7.11
N PHE A 59 3.71 3.23 -7.33
CA PHE A 59 2.95 3.10 -8.58
C PHE A 59 3.65 3.73 -9.80
N LEU A 60 4.48 4.75 -9.60
CA LEU A 60 5.29 5.36 -10.66
C LEU A 60 6.61 4.63 -10.94
N GLY A 61 6.83 3.45 -10.36
CA GLY A 61 8.07 2.69 -10.60
C GLY A 61 9.32 3.33 -9.96
N ASN A 62 9.14 4.07 -8.86
CA ASN A 62 10.20 4.69 -8.07
C ASN A 62 11.22 5.49 -8.92
N PRO A 63 10.78 6.63 -9.49
CA PRO A 63 11.61 7.40 -10.41
C PRO A 63 12.84 7.97 -9.70
N SER A 64 14.01 7.85 -10.32
CA SER A 64 15.29 8.33 -9.78
C SER A 64 15.38 9.86 -9.78
N LYS A 65 14.66 10.54 -10.69
CA LYS A 65 14.48 11.98 -10.74
C LYS A 65 12.99 12.35 -10.70
N PRO A 66 12.59 13.51 -10.14
CA PRO A 66 11.18 13.95 -10.13
C PRO A 66 10.51 14.03 -11.51
N GLN A 67 11.29 14.13 -12.58
CA GLN A 67 10.82 14.26 -13.97
C GLN A 67 10.88 12.93 -14.75
N ASP A 68 11.37 11.83 -14.15
CA ASP A 68 11.39 10.52 -14.80
C ASP A 68 10.02 9.85 -14.69
N TYR A 69 9.01 10.43 -15.34
CA TYR A 69 7.68 9.81 -15.40
C TYR A 69 7.74 8.45 -16.12
N PRO A 70 6.79 7.54 -15.82
CA PRO A 70 6.58 6.36 -16.65
C PRO A 70 6.33 6.78 -18.11
N GLN A 71 6.54 5.84 -19.04
CA GLN A 71 6.18 6.08 -20.43
C GLN A 71 4.67 6.43 -20.52
N PRO A 72 4.27 7.32 -21.44
CA PRO A 72 2.85 7.61 -21.62
C PRO A 72 2.10 6.32 -21.97
N PRO A 73 0.84 6.19 -21.52
CA PRO A 73 0.04 5.01 -21.82
C PRO A 73 -0.12 4.84 -23.33
N THR A 74 -0.02 3.60 -23.78
CA THR A 74 -0.28 3.20 -25.15
C THR A 74 -1.76 3.42 -25.50
N PRO A 75 -2.12 3.51 -26.80
CA PRO A 75 -3.52 3.61 -27.21
C PRO A 75 -4.40 2.45 -26.70
N SER A 76 -3.83 1.25 -26.53
CA SER A 76 -4.53 0.11 -25.94
C SER A 76 -4.82 0.34 -24.45
N GLU A 77 -3.83 0.80 -23.69
CA GLU A 77 -4.01 1.12 -22.25
C GLU A 77 -5.00 2.27 -22.04
N LEU A 78 -5.07 3.24 -22.96
CA LEU A 78 -6.07 4.30 -22.96
C LEU A 78 -7.48 3.77 -23.26
N ALA A 79 -7.62 2.82 -24.20
CA ALA A 79 -8.90 2.16 -24.45
C ALA A 79 -9.37 1.36 -23.23
N ASP A 80 -8.42 0.72 -22.54
CA ASP A 80 -8.66 -0.02 -21.29
C ASP A 80 -8.89 0.92 -20.09
N GLN A 81 -8.63 2.24 -20.19
CA GLN A 81 -8.78 3.16 -19.05
C GLN A 81 -10.21 3.21 -18.49
N TYR A 82 -11.22 3.04 -19.35
CA TYR A 82 -12.65 3.07 -18.98
C TYR A 82 -13.22 1.66 -18.75
N TRP A 83 -12.36 0.67 -18.49
CA TRP A 83 -12.78 -0.72 -18.37
C TRP A 83 -13.77 -0.94 -17.21
N VAL A 84 -13.66 -0.19 -16.10
CA VAL A 84 -14.59 -0.30 -14.95
C VAL A 84 -15.99 0.15 -15.36
N GLU A 85 -16.10 1.28 -16.04
CA GLU A 85 -17.35 1.84 -16.55
C GLU A 85 -17.95 0.92 -17.62
N ASN A 86 -17.13 0.46 -18.57
CA ASN A 86 -17.55 -0.49 -19.61
C ASN A 86 -18.02 -1.83 -19.01
N ARG A 87 -17.33 -2.32 -17.97
CA ARG A 87 -17.73 -3.52 -17.25
C ARG A 87 -19.06 -3.34 -16.54
N SER A 88 -19.24 -2.21 -15.85
CA SER A 88 -20.47 -1.91 -15.11
C SER A 88 -21.67 -1.85 -16.04
N THR A 89 -21.52 -1.23 -17.21
CA THR A 89 -22.58 -1.18 -18.23
C THR A 89 -22.91 -2.56 -18.81
N ILE A 90 -21.90 -3.41 -19.07
CA ILE A 90 -22.12 -4.79 -19.53
C ILE A 90 -22.87 -5.62 -18.48
N ILE A 91 -22.47 -5.55 -17.21
CA ILE A 91 -23.13 -6.26 -16.12
C ILE A 91 -24.60 -5.84 -16.03
N LEU A 92 -24.87 -4.54 -16.03
CA LEU A 92 -26.24 -4.01 -15.96
C LEU A 92 -27.09 -4.47 -17.14
N GLN A 93 -26.57 -4.40 -18.36
CA GLN A 93 -27.29 -4.88 -19.56
C GLN A 93 -27.59 -6.38 -19.50
N GLN A 94 -26.67 -7.19 -18.99
CA GLN A 94 -26.90 -8.63 -18.85
C GLN A 94 -27.91 -8.94 -17.75
N LEU A 95 -27.86 -8.24 -16.62
CA LEU A 95 -28.85 -8.35 -15.55
C LEU A 95 -30.24 -7.91 -15.99
N GLU A 96 -30.35 -6.83 -16.78
CA GLU A 96 -31.62 -6.37 -17.32
C GLU A 96 -32.27 -7.43 -18.22
N ARG A 97 -31.48 -8.14 -19.03
CA ARG A 97 -31.96 -9.29 -19.83
C ARG A 97 -32.46 -10.44 -18.94
N VAL A 98 -31.76 -10.72 -17.84
CA VAL A 98 -32.17 -11.74 -16.86
C VAL A 98 -33.47 -11.33 -16.18
N CYS A 99 -33.60 -10.08 -15.74
CA CYS A 99 -34.83 -9.53 -15.18
C CYS A 99 -36.01 -9.66 -16.16
N ALA A 100 -35.81 -9.29 -17.43
CA ALA A 100 -36.83 -9.39 -18.46
C ALA A 100 -37.28 -10.85 -18.70
N ALA A 101 -36.35 -11.81 -18.68
CA ALA A 101 -36.67 -13.24 -18.83
C ALA A 101 -37.43 -13.82 -17.62
N LEU A 102 -37.31 -13.20 -16.44
CA LEU A 102 -37.93 -13.64 -15.20
C LEU A 102 -39.18 -12.84 -14.82
N SER A 103 -39.73 -12.02 -15.73
CA SER A 103 -40.85 -11.10 -15.47
C SER A 103 -42.11 -11.76 -14.89
N ASN A 104 -42.27 -13.07 -15.10
CA ASN A 104 -43.44 -13.85 -14.69
C ASN A 104 -43.24 -14.60 -13.35
N LYS A 105 -42.07 -14.46 -12.71
CA LYS A 105 -41.72 -15.16 -11.47
C LYS A 105 -42.02 -14.33 -10.22
N PRO A 106 -42.24 -14.98 -9.06
CA PRO A 106 -42.39 -14.27 -7.80
C PRO A 106 -41.08 -13.56 -7.40
N ALA A 107 -41.20 -12.42 -6.73
CA ALA A 107 -40.08 -11.52 -6.43
C ALA A 107 -38.90 -12.20 -5.72
N ALA A 108 -39.16 -13.12 -4.79
CA ALA A 108 -38.11 -13.86 -4.07
C ALA A 108 -37.29 -14.77 -4.98
N GLU A 109 -37.91 -15.39 -5.99
CA GLU A 109 -37.19 -16.20 -6.98
C GLU A 109 -36.38 -15.32 -7.92
N VAL A 110 -36.96 -14.18 -8.34
CA VAL A 110 -36.27 -13.20 -9.19
C VAL A 110 -34.98 -12.72 -8.51
N GLU A 111 -35.05 -12.35 -7.24
CA GLU A 111 -33.89 -11.90 -6.46
C GLU A 111 -32.81 -13.00 -6.34
N TYR A 112 -33.22 -14.23 -6.07
CA TYR A 112 -32.30 -15.37 -6.04
C TYR A 112 -31.57 -15.57 -7.37
N TYR A 113 -32.30 -15.60 -8.49
CA TYR A 113 -31.71 -15.80 -9.81
C TYR A 113 -30.84 -14.62 -10.26
N ILE A 114 -31.21 -13.39 -9.90
CA ILE A 114 -30.39 -12.20 -10.14
C ILE A 114 -29.06 -12.32 -9.39
N GLY A 115 -29.06 -12.70 -8.11
CA GLY A 115 -27.84 -12.86 -7.34
C GLY A 115 -26.91 -13.95 -7.88
N VAL A 116 -27.47 -15.07 -8.35
CA VAL A 116 -26.71 -16.13 -9.02
C VAL A 116 -26.13 -15.63 -10.35
N ALA A 117 -26.97 -14.99 -11.18
CA ALA A 117 -26.56 -14.48 -12.48
C ALA A 117 -25.50 -13.39 -12.35
N GLU A 118 -25.63 -12.46 -11.40
CA GLU A 118 -24.64 -11.41 -11.16
C GLU A 118 -23.26 -12.01 -10.87
N LYS A 119 -23.20 -13.03 -10.00
CA LYS A 119 -21.96 -13.71 -9.65
C LYS A 119 -21.33 -14.40 -10.87
N GLU A 120 -22.14 -15.08 -11.66
CA GLU A 120 -21.69 -15.77 -12.88
C GLU A 120 -21.19 -14.76 -13.94
N ILE A 121 -21.97 -13.71 -14.20
CA ILE A 121 -21.62 -12.61 -15.11
C ILE A 121 -20.28 -11.99 -14.71
N ARG A 122 -20.11 -11.65 -13.42
CA ARG A 122 -18.86 -11.06 -12.91
C ARG A 122 -17.67 -12.00 -13.10
N SER A 123 -17.86 -13.32 -12.92
CA SER A 123 -16.78 -14.31 -13.10
C SER A 123 -16.39 -14.56 -14.56
N ASN A 124 -17.31 -14.34 -15.50
CA ASN A 124 -17.08 -14.55 -16.92
C ASN A 124 -16.45 -13.34 -17.63
N ILE A 125 -16.48 -12.16 -17.02
CA ILE A 125 -15.86 -10.95 -17.59
C ILE A 125 -14.34 -11.05 -17.43
N LYS A 126 -13.62 -11.06 -18.57
CA LYS A 126 -12.17 -11.01 -18.57
C LYS A 126 -11.71 -9.62 -18.14
N LEU A 127 -10.92 -9.57 -17.07
CA LEU A 127 -10.28 -8.35 -16.61
C LEU A 127 -9.13 -7.96 -17.54
N PRO A 128 -8.94 -6.67 -17.82
CA PRO A 128 -7.77 -6.22 -18.55
C PRO A 128 -6.51 -6.54 -17.73
N PRO A 129 -5.39 -6.85 -18.40
CA PRO A 129 -4.14 -7.15 -17.70
C PRO A 129 -3.65 -5.90 -16.95
N PHE A 130 -3.48 -6.01 -15.64
CA PHE A 130 -2.80 -4.98 -14.86
C PHE A 130 -1.28 -5.15 -15.00
N THR A 131 -0.64 -4.23 -15.71
CA THR A 131 0.82 -4.20 -15.84
C THR A 131 1.40 -3.14 -14.89
N PRO A 132 1.97 -3.52 -13.74
CA PRO A 132 2.59 -2.55 -12.85
C PRO A 132 3.80 -1.89 -13.53
N ALA A 133 4.02 -0.60 -13.23
CA ALA A 133 5.18 0.11 -13.73
C ALA A 133 6.48 -0.55 -13.23
N ALA A 134 7.44 -0.75 -14.15
CA ALA A 134 8.74 -1.31 -13.80
C ALA A 134 9.48 -0.39 -12.81
N SER A 135 10.01 -0.97 -11.72
CA SER A 135 10.82 -0.22 -10.75
C SER A 135 12.16 0.19 -11.38
N ARG A 136 12.42 1.50 -11.44
CA ARG A 136 13.63 2.10 -12.05
C ARG A 136 14.74 2.42 -11.06
N GLY A 137 14.52 2.27 -9.74
CA GLY A 137 15.52 2.65 -8.74
C GLY A 137 15.38 1.97 -7.37
N PRO A 138 16.43 2.03 -6.54
CA PRO A 138 16.41 1.45 -5.20
C PRO A 138 15.39 2.15 -4.31
N VAL A 139 14.57 1.35 -3.64
CA VAL A 139 13.47 1.79 -2.78
C VAL A 139 14.02 2.29 -1.44
N LYS A 140 14.67 3.45 -1.42
CA LYS A 140 15.09 4.06 -0.14
C LYS A 140 13.86 4.57 0.62
N GLY A 141 13.40 3.79 1.59
CA GLY A 141 12.38 4.19 2.56
C GLY A 141 10.93 3.94 2.15
N ALA A 142 10.65 3.35 0.98
CA ALA A 142 9.31 2.83 0.72
C ALA A 142 9.18 1.44 1.35
N LYS A 143 8.16 1.28 2.20
CA LYS A 143 7.78 -0.04 2.69
C LYS A 143 7.25 -0.84 1.51
N ALA A 144 7.64 -2.10 1.40
CA ALA A 144 6.99 -3.03 0.48
C ALA A 144 5.47 -3.00 0.75
N ILE A 145 4.66 -2.88 -0.30
CA ILE A 145 3.21 -3.06 -0.19
C ILE A 145 2.97 -4.46 0.35
N SER A 146 2.13 -4.59 1.38
CA SER A 146 1.79 -5.90 1.93
C SER A 146 1.05 -6.71 0.87
N PHE A 147 1.19 -8.04 0.91
CA PHE A 147 0.45 -8.92 0.02
C PHE A 147 -1.07 -8.67 0.11
N SER A 148 -1.59 -8.40 1.32
CA SER A 148 -3.00 -8.04 1.54
C SER A 148 -3.40 -6.79 0.76
N MET A 149 -2.62 -5.71 0.86
CA MET A 149 -2.95 -4.44 0.24
C MET A 149 -2.82 -4.50 -1.30
N LYS A 150 -1.92 -5.35 -1.80
CA LYS A 150 -1.87 -5.69 -3.23
C LYS A 150 -3.14 -6.45 -3.66
N ALA A 151 -3.53 -7.48 -2.91
CA ALA A 151 -4.71 -8.27 -3.20
C ALA A 151 -6.00 -7.45 -3.13
N ASP A 152 -6.11 -6.53 -2.16
CA ASP A 152 -7.26 -5.62 -2.04
C ASP A 152 -7.37 -4.67 -3.24
N VAL A 153 -6.23 -4.15 -3.73
CA VAL A 153 -6.19 -3.31 -4.94
C VAL A 153 -6.55 -4.14 -6.16
N GLU A 154 -5.99 -5.34 -6.31
CA GLU A 154 -6.33 -6.26 -7.39
C GLU A 154 -7.82 -6.64 -7.36
N TRP A 155 -8.41 -6.84 -6.17
CA TRP A 155 -9.83 -7.16 -6.00
C TRP A 155 -10.75 -5.97 -6.28
N ALA A 156 -10.37 -4.76 -5.84
CA ALA A 156 -11.10 -3.55 -6.19
C ALA A 156 -11.04 -3.24 -7.70
N LEU A 157 -9.97 -3.69 -8.35
CA LEU A 157 -9.78 -3.68 -9.80
C LEU A 157 -10.28 -4.98 -10.48
N ALA A 158 -11.00 -5.87 -9.78
CA ALA A 158 -11.57 -7.11 -10.32
C ALA A 158 -13.10 -7.10 -10.37
#